data_AF-A0A1B6L159-F1
#
_entry.id   AF-A0A1B6L159-F1
#
_cell.length_a   1.000
_cell.length_b   1.000
_cell.length_c   1.000
_cell.angle_alpha   90.00
_cell.angle_beta   90.00
_cell.angle_gamma   90.00
#
_symmetry.space_group_name_H-M   'P 1'
#
loop_
_entity.id
_entity.type
_entity.pdbx_description
1 polymer ?
#
loop_
_entity_poly.entity_id
_entity_poly.type
_entity_poly.pdbx_seq_one_letter_code
_entity_poly.pdbx_strand_id
1 'polypeptide(L)'
;VQPGQLVAVVGAVGSGKSSLISAFLGEMDKISGYVNTTGKIAYVPQQAWIQNATLKDNILFGVGYNSNEYQKTIENCALKPDFDMLPAGDSTEIGEKGINLSGGQKQRVSLARAVYHNADTYLLDDPLSAVDSHVGKHIFDNVIGPQGQLNTKTRVLVTHGVTFLHQVDTIVVMKGGEISEMGTFKELLAKKGEFADFLVQHIAETEQEELDDEIKELIDEDEALKQKIERKLSIRNASDSVKSNSSQNRRRDSVKFDAIPVKGKDKLIQAEKMETGKVKLGVYLHYLSSIGWFLGLATIVFLVLTQVVSAISSTWLSKWTSDTSAAVNGVQVVDKRNYYIEVYAGFGVVTVISVVLASFALAFGSLRASRVLHESMLANILRAPMSFFDTTPTGRMVNRFGK
;
A
#
# COMPACT_ATOMS: atom_id res chain seq x y z
N VAL A 1 18.91 -1.72 -28.82
CA VAL A 1 19.35 -2.81 -27.93
C VAL A 1 19.36 -4.09 -28.75
N GLN A 2 20.50 -4.76 -28.87
CA GLN A 2 20.57 -6.05 -29.55
C GLN A 2 20.12 -7.18 -28.61
N PRO A 3 19.57 -8.30 -29.13
CA PRO A 3 19.18 -9.43 -28.30
C PRO A 3 20.36 -9.97 -27.47
N GLY A 4 20.11 -10.28 -26.19
CA GLY A 4 21.11 -10.85 -25.27
C GLY A 4 22.02 -9.83 -24.57
N GLN A 5 21.96 -8.55 -24.95
CA GLN A 5 22.79 -7.51 -24.34
C GLN A 5 22.30 -7.11 -22.94
N LEU A 6 23.25 -6.75 -22.08
CA LEU A 6 23.04 -6.05 -20.82
C LEU A 6 23.27 -4.54 -21.03
N VAL A 7 22.18 -3.77 -20.97
CA VAL A 7 22.20 -2.31 -21.15
C VAL A 7 21.92 -1.64 -19.81
N ALA A 8 22.77 -0.71 -19.40
CA ALA A 8 22.52 0.14 -18.24
C ALA A 8 21.91 1.48 -18.66
N VAL A 9 20.94 1.98 -17.87
CA VAL A 9 20.38 3.31 -18.03
C VAL A 9 20.66 4.10 -16.76
N VAL A 10 21.44 5.18 -16.90
CA VAL A 10 21.95 5.99 -15.78
C VAL A 10 21.59 7.46 -15.94
N GLY A 11 21.65 8.20 -14.85
CA GLY A 11 21.38 9.64 -14.84
C GLY A 11 20.87 10.12 -13.49
N ALA A 12 20.85 11.45 -13.31
CA ALA A 12 20.44 12.10 -12.08
C ALA A 12 19.00 11.71 -11.64
N VAL A 13 18.69 11.89 -10.36
CA VAL A 13 17.33 11.69 -9.84
C VAL A 13 16.35 12.60 -10.61
N GLY A 14 15.21 12.05 -11.02
CA GLY A 14 14.22 12.78 -11.82
C GLY A 14 14.55 12.95 -13.30
N SER A 15 15.58 12.29 -13.84
CA SER A 15 15.94 12.41 -15.27
C SER A 15 15.02 11.65 -16.25
N GLY A 16 13.99 10.95 -15.75
CA GLY A 16 13.04 10.21 -16.59
C GLY A 16 13.36 8.73 -16.82
N LYS A 17 14.29 8.13 -16.05
CA LYS A 17 14.68 6.70 -16.20
C LYS A 17 13.52 5.73 -16.04
N SER A 18 12.78 5.82 -14.93
CA SER A 18 11.60 4.97 -14.71
C SER A 18 10.49 5.26 -15.73
N SER A 19 10.35 6.52 -16.17
CA SER A 19 9.44 6.89 -17.26
C SER A 19 9.81 6.19 -18.58
N LEU A 20 11.10 6.06 -18.88
CA LEU A 20 11.56 5.31 -20.06
C LEU A 20 11.12 3.83 -19.99
N ILE A 21 11.22 3.19 -18.82
CA ILE A 21 10.71 1.82 -18.64
C ILE A 21 9.18 1.78 -18.81
N SER A 22 8.44 2.68 -18.18
CA SER A 22 6.98 2.75 -18.30
C SER A 22 6.52 2.94 -19.74
N ALA A 23 7.26 3.72 -20.54
CA ALA A 23 7.02 3.86 -21.96
C ALA A 23 7.22 2.55 -22.74
N PHE A 24 8.25 1.76 -22.40
CA PHE A 24 8.45 0.43 -23.01
C PHE A 24 7.40 -0.60 -22.59
N LEU A 25 6.82 -0.47 -21.40
CA LEU A 25 5.72 -1.31 -20.92
C LEU A 25 4.36 -0.92 -21.52
N GLY A 26 4.25 0.25 -22.14
CA GLY A 26 2.99 0.77 -22.69
C GLY A 26 2.10 1.47 -21.67
N GLU A 27 2.64 1.84 -20.50
CA GLU A 27 1.94 2.55 -19.43
C GLU A 27 1.97 4.09 -19.61
N MET A 28 2.51 4.58 -20.74
CA MET A 28 2.57 6.01 -21.07
C MET A 28 1.97 6.28 -22.46
N ASP A 29 1.25 7.39 -22.57
CA ASP A 29 0.69 7.85 -23.84
C ASP A 29 1.80 8.32 -24.80
N LYS A 30 1.89 7.66 -25.95
CA LYS A 30 2.86 8.00 -27.00
C LYS A 30 2.28 9.05 -27.94
N ILE A 31 2.94 10.21 -28.01
CA ILE A 31 2.56 11.30 -28.93
C ILE A 31 3.13 11.07 -30.34
N SER A 32 4.39 10.65 -30.46
CA SER A 32 5.07 10.45 -31.75
C SER A 32 6.11 9.32 -31.69
N GLY A 33 6.61 8.88 -32.85
CA GLY A 33 7.65 7.84 -32.97
C GLY A 33 7.14 6.40 -32.98
N TYR A 34 8.09 5.46 -33.09
CA TYR A 34 7.84 4.02 -33.14
C TYR A 34 8.54 3.32 -31.99
N VAL A 35 7.81 2.46 -31.28
CA VAL A 35 8.33 1.61 -30.21
C VAL A 35 7.94 0.19 -30.58
N ASN A 36 8.92 -0.72 -30.61
CA ASN A 36 8.71 -2.12 -30.90
C ASN A 36 9.40 -2.96 -29.83
N THR A 37 8.64 -3.86 -29.20
CA THR A 37 9.14 -4.81 -28.22
C THR A 37 8.93 -6.23 -28.75
N THR A 38 9.80 -7.16 -28.37
CA THR A 38 9.73 -8.55 -28.86
C THR A 38 9.81 -9.53 -27.71
N GLY A 39 9.06 -10.63 -27.81
CA GLY A 39 9.03 -11.69 -26.81
C GLY A 39 8.27 -11.31 -25.52
N LYS A 40 8.43 -12.16 -24.50
CA LYS A 40 7.87 -11.91 -23.16
C LYS A 40 8.76 -10.94 -22.39
N ILE A 41 8.13 -10.01 -21.67
CA ILE A 41 8.82 -9.02 -20.84
C ILE A 41 8.60 -9.38 -19.37
N ALA A 42 9.70 -9.45 -18.61
CA ALA A 42 9.67 -9.46 -17.15
C ALA A 42 10.07 -8.07 -16.64
N TYR A 43 9.28 -7.55 -15.70
CA TYR A 43 9.50 -6.24 -15.09
C TYR A 43 9.74 -6.38 -13.58
N VAL A 44 10.79 -5.73 -13.09
CA VAL A 44 11.07 -5.56 -11.67
C VAL A 44 10.98 -4.07 -11.34
N PRO A 45 9.94 -3.63 -10.60
CA PRO A 45 9.77 -2.23 -10.24
C PRO A 45 10.73 -1.79 -9.14
N GLN A 46 11.01 -0.49 -9.08
CA GLN A 46 11.79 0.13 -8.00
C GLN A 46 11.15 -0.11 -6.63
N GLN A 47 9.82 0.01 -6.54
CA GLN A 47 9.06 -0.38 -5.35
C GLN A 47 8.53 -1.80 -5.52
N ALA A 48 9.19 -2.76 -4.88
CA ALA A 48 8.81 -4.15 -4.93
C ALA A 48 7.36 -4.38 -4.46
N TRP A 49 6.55 -5.00 -5.32
CA TRP A 49 5.17 -5.37 -5.01
C TRP A 49 5.06 -6.87 -4.71
N ILE A 50 4.50 -7.19 -3.55
CA ILE A 50 4.34 -8.56 -3.05
C ILE A 50 2.85 -8.85 -2.85
N GLN A 51 2.39 -9.97 -3.39
CA GLN A 51 1.03 -10.44 -3.26
C GLN A 51 0.80 -11.01 -1.86
N ASN A 52 -0.43 -10.84 -1.37
CA ASN A 52 -0.90 -11.49 -0.15
C ASN A 52 -1.14 -12.99 -0.38
N ALA A 53 -0.05 -13.77 -0.34
CA ALA A 53 0.00 -15.20 -0.59
C ALA A 53 1.26 -15.78 0.10
N THR A 54 1.55 -17.07 -0.06
CA THR A 54 2.82 -17.62 0.43
C THR A 54 4.01 -17.02 -0.31
N LEU A 55 5.20 -17.05 0.30
CA LEU A 55 6.43 -16.61 -0.34
C LEU A 55 6.72 -17.41 -1.62
N LYS A 56 6.46 -18.72 -1.58
CA LYS A 56 6.53 -19.62 -2.74
C LYS A 56 5.59 -19.18 -3.87
N ASP A 57 4.32 -18.92 -3.56
CA ASP A 57 3.35 -18.49 -4.58
C ASP A 57 3.72 -17.13 -5.19
N ASN A 58 4.31 -16.24 -4.39
CA ASN A 58 4.84 -14.97 -4.88
C ASN A 58 5.96 -15.13 -5.91
N ILE A 59 6.80 -16.15 -5.78
CA ILE A 59 7.90 -16.43 -6.73
C ILE A 59 7.36 -17.19 -7.95
N LEU A 60 6.48 -18.17 -7.76
CA LEU A 60 5.91 -18.95 -8.85
C LEU A 60 4.97 -18.13 -9.74
N PHE A 61 4.18 -17.23 -9.13
CA PHE A 61 3.32 -16.26 -9.80
C PHE A 61 2.45 -16.87 -10.92
N GLY A 62 1.80 -18.01 -10.63
CA GLY A 62 0.93 -18.72 -11.55
C GLY A 62 1.63 -19.66 -12.53
N VAL A 63 2.97 -19.71 -12.53
CA VAL A 63 3.76 -20.69 -13.29
C VAL A 63 3.87 -22.00 -12.52
N GLY A 64 3.88 -23.13 -13.22
CA GLY A 64 4.04 -24.45 -12.61
C GLY A 64 5.33 -24.59 -11.80
N TYR A 65 5.29 -25.36 -10.71
CA TYR A 65 6.45 -25.59 -9.85
C TYR A 65 7.44 -26.56 -10.49
N ASN A 66 8.68 -26.08 -10.71
CA ASN A 66 9.82 -26.88 -11.13
C ASN A 66 10.89 -26.81 -10.05
N SER A 67 11.17 -27.94 -9.40
CA SER A 67 12.09 -28.01 -8.26
C SER A 67 13.50 -27.51 -8.60
N ASN A 68 14.01 -27.81 -9.79
CA ASN A 68 15.39 -27.47 -10.16
C ASN A 68 15.54 -25.97 -10.43
N GLU A 69 14.64 -25.40 -11.25
CA GLU A 69 14.64 -23.96 -11.55
C GLU A 69 14.36 -23.15 -10.30
N TYR A 70 13.41 -23.59 -9.47
CA TYR A 70 13.07 -22.90 -8.23
C TYR A 70 14.29 -22.84 -7.30
N GLN A 71 14.92 -23.99 -7.01
CA GLN A 71 16.09 -24.03 -6.13
C GLN A 71 17.24 -23.18 -6.65
N LYS A 72 17.49 -23.21 -7.96
CA LYS A 72 18.51 -22.39 -8.63
C LYS A 72 18.21 -20.90 -8.49
N THR A 73 16.96 -20.48 -8.68
CA THR A 73 16.57 -19.08 -8.51
C THR A 73 16.72 -18.63 -7.06
N ILE A 74 16.32 -19.45 -6.07
CA ILE A 74 16.46 -19.11 -4.64
C ILE A 74 17.94 -18.91 -4.26
N GLU A 75 18.81 -19.79 -4.75
CA GLU A 75 20.25 -19.72 -4.51
C GLU A 75 20.87 -18.48 -5.16
N ASN A 76 20.64 -18.28 -6.46
CA ASN A 76 21.21 -17.15 -7.21
C ASN A 76 20.72 -15.78 -6.69
N CYS A 77 19.47 -15.70 -6.23
CA CYS A 77 18.91 -14.48 -5.63
C CYS A 77 19.25 -14.31 -4.14
N ALA A 78 20.08 -15.18 -3.54
CA ALA A 78 20.48 -15.14 -2.13
C ALA A 78 19.29 -15.12 -1.14
N LEU A 79 18.21 -15.84 -1.46
CA LEU A 79 16.98 -15.89 -0.64
C LEU A 79 17.00 -16.98 0.44
N LYS A 80 17.97 -17.91 0.39
CA LYS A 80 18.06 -19.03 1.34
C LYS A 80 18.14 -18.56 2.81
N PRO A 81 19.00 -17.58 3.18
CA PRO A 81 19.03 -17.06 4.56
C PRO A 81 17.72 -16.42 4.98
N ASP A 82 17.02 -15.76 4.06
CA ASP A 82 15.71 -15.14 4.35
C ASP A 82 14.65 -16.19 4.67
N PHE A 83 14.69 -17.35 4.00
CA PHE A 83 13.74 -18.43 4.25
C PHE A 83 14.00 -19.09 5.61
N ASP A 84 15.27 -19.28 5.97
CA ASP A 84 15.66 -19.88 7.26
C ASP A 84 15.24 -19.02 8.46
N MET A 85 15.14 -17.70 8.27
CA MET A 85 14.65 -16.76 9.30
C MET A 85 13.13 -16.79 9.47
N LEU A 86 12.38 -17.29 8.48
CA LEU A 86 10.92 -17.31 8.51
C LEU A 86 10.39 -18.58 9.19
N PRO A 87 9.32 -18.48 10.00
CA PRO A 87 8.84 -19.60 10.83
C PRO A 87 8.37 -20.83 10.04
N ALA A 88 7.91 -20.63 8.79
CA ALA A 88 7.50 -21.70 7.89
C ALA A 88 8.27 -21.70 6.56
N GLY A 89 9.46 -21.07 6.51
CA GLY A 89 10.25 -20.97 5.30
C GLY A 89 9.49 -20.35 4.13
N ASP A 90 9.57 -20.99 2.97
CA ASP A 90 8.88 -20.59 1.72
C ASP A 90 7.35 -20.67 1.79
N SER A 91 6.82 -21.43 2.74
CA SER A 91 5.38 -21.62 2.97
C SER A 91 4.79 -20.57 3.90
N THR A 92 5.60 -19.62 4.37
CA THR A 92 5.16 -18.50 5.21
C THR A 92 4.22 -17.60 4.41
N GLU A 93 3.05 -17.29 4.98
CA GLU A 93 2.13 -16.30 4.40
C GLU A 93 2.74 -14.90 4.51
N ILE A 94 2.68 -14.15 3.41
CA ILE A 94 3.17 -12.79 3.35
C ILE A 94 1.99 -11.84 3.45
N GLY A 95 1.96 -11.02 4.51
CA GLY A 95 0.89 -10.05 4.76
C GLY A 95 0.73 -9.00 3.67
N GLU A 96 -0.32 -8.17 3.77
CA GLU A 96 -0.64 -7.15 2.75
C GLU A 96 0.57 -6.22 2.49
N LYS A 97 0.93 -6.03 1.21
CA LYS A 97 2.14 -5.29 0.76
C LYS A 97 3.46 -5.81 1.35
N GLY A 98 3.50 -7.07 1.78
CA GLY A 98 4.69 -7.72 2.30
C GLY A 98 5.19 -7.15 3.63
N ILE A 99 4.30 -6.75 4.53
CA ILE A 99 4.68 -6.10 5.80
C ILE A 99 5.70 -6.89 6.64
N ASN A 100 5.74 -8.20 6.48
CA ASN A 100 6.67 -9.11 7.19
C ASN A 100 8.10 -9.12 6.64
N LEU A 101 8.36 -8.46 5.51
CA LEU A 101 9.64 -8.48 4.82
C LEU A 101 10.32 -7.11 4.89
N SER A 102 11.64 -7.10 5.03
CA SER A 102 12.45 -5.90 4.88
C SER A 102 12.45 -5.40 3.42
N GLY A 103 12.87 -4.15 3.18
CA GLY A 103 12.94 -3.58 1.82
C GLY A 103 13.77 -4.45 0.86
N GLY A 104 14.98 -4.84 1.27
CA GLY A 104 15.85 -5.72 0.49
C GLY A 104 15.26 -7.11 0.26
N GLN A 105 14.56 -7.68 1.25
CA GLN A 105 13.87 -8.97 1.09
C GLN A 105 12.76 -8.89 0.04
N LYS A 106 11.92 -7.83 0.08
CA LYS A 106 10.88 -7.63 -0.94
C LYS A 106 11.50 -7.52 -2.33
N GLN A 107 12.60 -6.79 -2.45
CA GLN A 107 13.29 -6.59 -3.72
C GLN A 107 13.85 -7.90 -4.27
N ARG A 108 14.50 -8.73 -3.43
CA ARG A 108 14.98 -10.06 -3.80
C ARG A 108 13.85 -11.00 -4.23
N VAL A 109 12.71 -11.00 -3.53
CA VAL A 109 11.54 -11.80 -3.92
C VAL A 109 10.96 -11.33 -5.25
N SER A 110 10.87 -10.02 -5.47
CA SER A 110 10.41 -9.44 -6.74
C SER A 110 11.34 -9.80 -7.90
N LEU A 111 12.66 -9.78 -7.67
CA LEU A 111 13.65 -10.22 -8.65
C LEU A 111 13.55 -11.72 -8.93
N ALA A 112 13.46 -12.56 -7.88
CA ALA A 112 13.31 -14.00 -8.03
C ALA A 112 12.06 -14.37 -8.83
N ARG A 113 10.93 -13.67 -8.62
CA ARG A 113 9.71 -13.80 -9.44
C ARG A 113 10.00 -13.57 -10.92
N ALA A 114 10.70 -12.50 -11.26
CA ALA A 114 11.06 -12.18 -12.64
C ALA A 114 11.96 -13.26 -13.25
N VAL A 115 13.00 -13.68 -12.52
CA VAL A 115 13.97 -14.70 -12.99
C VAL A 115 13.29 -16.04 -13.22
N TYR A 116 12.43 -16.48 -12.28
CA TYR A 116 11.73 -17.76 -12.38
C TYR A 116 10.76 -17.81 -13.59
N HIS A 117 10.17 -16.67 -13.96
CA HIS A 117 9.27 -16.59 -15.12
C HIS A 117 9.97 -16.85 -16.47
N ASN A 118 11.30 -16.73 -16.52
CA ASN A 118 12.14 -16.98 -17.70
C ASN A 118 11.67 -16.25 -18.98
N ALA A 119 11.51 -14.93 -18.88
CA ALA A 119 11.14 -14.06 -20.00
C ALA A 119 12.28 -13.88 -21.03
N ASP A 120 12.00 -13.20 -22.14
CA ASP A 120 13.00 -12.91 -23.19
C ASP A 120 13.73 -11.58 -22.94
N THR A 121 12.98 -10.59 -22.42
CA THR A 121 13.48 -9.26 -22.07
C THR A 121 13.20 -8.96 -20.60
N TYR A 122 14.20 -8.44 -19.89
CA TYR A 122 14.12 -8.04 -18.49
C TYR A 122 14.29 -6.53 -18.36
N LEU A 123 13.31 -5.87 -17.76
CA LEU A 123 13.35 -4.46 -17.40
C LEU A 123 13.49 -4.37 -15.88
N LEU A 124 14.65 -3.93 -15.41
CA LEU A 124 15.01 -3.90 -14.00
C LEU A 124 15.13 -2.45 -13.55
N ASP A 125 14.16 -1.96 -12.78
CA ASP A 125 14.16 -0.60 -12.26
C ASP A 125 14.78 -0.58 -10.87
N ASP A 126 16.08 -0.27 -10.82
CA ASP A 126 16.89 -0.12 -9.61
C ASP A 126 16.78 -1.30 -8.63
N PRO A 127 16.99 -2.56 -9.07
CA PRO A 127 16.72 -3.77 -8.29
C PRO A 127 17.69 -4.01 -7.12
N LEU A 128 18.77 -3.23 -7.01
CA LEU A 128 19.85 -3.42 -6.03
C LEU A 128 19.92 -2.31 -4.96
N SER A 129 19.03 -1.32 -4.99
CA SER A 129 19.16 -0.15 -4.10
C SER A 129 18.81 -0.40 -2.64
N ALA A 130 17.99 -1.39 -2.32
CA ALA A 130 17.61 -1.73 -0.94
C ALA A 130 18.35 -2.96 -0.39
N VAL A 131 19.34 -3.49 -1.11
CA VAL A 131 20.16 -4.64 -0.68
C VAL A 131 21.57 -4.19 -0.31
N ASP A 132 22.16 -4.84 0.68
CA ASP A 132 23.54 -4.60 1.09
C ASP A 132 24.52 -4.93 -0.04
N SER A 133 25.67 -4.24 -0.09
CA SER A 133 26.65 -4.35 -1.18
C SER A 133 27.12 -5.77 -1.48
N HIS A 134 27.36 -6.60 -0.44
CA HIS A 134 27.75 -8.00 -0.60
C HIS A 134 26.66 -8.85 -1.27
N VAL A 135 25.40 -8.66 -0.86
CA VAL A 135 24.25 -9.35 -1.46
C VAL A 135 24.01 -8.82 -2.87
N GLY A 136 24.16 -7.52 -3.08
CA GLY A 136 24.10 -6.87 -4.39
C GLY A 136 25.09 -7.48 -5.38
N LYS A 137 26.35 -7.66 -4.96
CA LYS A 137 27.39 -8.31 -5.76
C LYS A 137 27.02 -9.76 -6.09
N HIS A 138 26.58 -10.54 -5.11
CA HIS A 138 26.14 -11.92 -5.35
C HIS A 138 25.00 -12.01 -6.37
N ILE A 139 23.99 -11.14 -6.26
CA ILE A 139 22.87 -11.09 -7.19
C ILE A 139 23.34 -10.65 -8.58
N PHE A 140 24.22 -9.64 -8.65
CA PHE A 140 24.76 -9.19 -9.93
C PHE A 140 25.51 -10.33 -10.61
N ASP A 141 26.48 -10.96 -9.95
CA ASP A 141 27.32 -12.00 -10.54
C ASP A 141 26.53 -13.24 -10.97
N ASN A 142 25.57 -13.68 -10.15
CA ASN A 142 24.83 -14.93 -10.39
C ASN A 142 23.53 -14.76 -11.19
N VAL A 143 22.97 -13.55 -11.30
CA VAL A 143 21.69 -13.31 -11.98
C VAL A 143 21.83 -12.34 -13.15
N ILE A 144 22.22 -11.09 -12.87
CA ILE A 144 22.07 -9.96 -13.81
C ILE A 144 23.26 -9.85 -14.75
N GLY A 145 24.47 -10.08 -14.26
CA GLY A 145 25.74 -9.86 -14.91
C GLY A 145 26.04 -10.83 -16.05
N PRO A 146 27.21 -10.69 -16.69
CA PRO A 146 27.57 -11.45 -17.90
C PRO A 146 27.68 -12.96 -17.66
N GLN A 147 28.00 -13.39 -16.43
CA GLN A 147 28.08 -14.80 -16.05
C GLN A 147 26.81 -15.32 -15.36
N GLY A 148 25.80 -14.45 -15.17
CA GLY A 148 24.60 -14.78 -14.43
C GLY A 148 23.60 -15.65 -15.20
N GLN A 149 22.56 -16.10 -14.49
CA GLN A 149 21.47 -16.91 -15.05
C GLN A 149 20.77 -16.26 -16.25
N LEU A 150 20.77 -14.92 -16.34
CA LEU A 150 20.13 -14.17 -17.43
C LEU A 150 21.09 -13.81 -18.57
N ASN A 151 22.29 -14.39 -18.64
CA ASN A 151 23.33 -14.00 -19.61
C ASN A 151 22.91 -14.08 -21.08
N THR A 152 22.04 -15.01 -21.46
CA THR A 152 21.53 -15.14 -22.84
C THR A 152 20.33 -14.23 -23.13
N LYS A 153 19.81 -13.52 -22.13
CA LYS A 153 18.57 -12.74 -22.21
C LYS A 153 18.87 -11.25 -22.36
N THR A 154 17.96 -10.53 -23.00
CA THR A 154 18.05 -9.07 -23.11
C THR A 154 17.73 -8.45 -21.76
N ARG A 155 18.61 -7.60 -21.24
CA ARG A 155 18.49 -7.02 -19.89
C ARG A 155 18.69 -5.51 -19.98
N VAL A 156 17.73 -4.76 -19.44
CA VAL A 156 17.82 -3.31 -19.25
C VAL A 156 17.83 -3.04 -17.77
N LEU A 157 18.97 -2.59 -17.26
CA LEU A 157 19.20 -2.24 -15.86
C LEU A 157 19.17 -0.73 -15.71
N VAL A 158 18.06 -0.19 -15.21
CA VAL A 158 18.05 1.17 -14.68
C VAL A 158 18.69 1.11 -13.30
N THR A 159 19.71 1.92 -13.06
CA THR A 159 20.37 1.97 -11.75
C THR A 159 20.86 3.36 -11.45
N HIS A 160 20.85 3.71 -10.17
CA HIS A 160 21.54 4.89 -9.65
C HIS A 160 22.98 4.58 -9.24
N GLY A 161 23.30 3.32 -8.95
CA GLY A 161 24.61 2.86 -8.52
C GLY A 161 25.60 2.71 -9.68
N VAL A 162 26.87 3.02 -9.41
CA VAL A 162 27.96 2.96 -10.41
C VAL A 162 28.76 1.66 -10.41
N THR A 163 28.65 0.87 -9.34
CA THR A 163 29.53 -0.26 -9.02
C THR A 163 29.66 -1.28 -10.15
N PHE A 164 28.56 -1.57 -10.86
CA PHE A 164 28.53 -2.62 -11.88
C PHE A 164 28.52 -2.09 -13.33
N LEU A 165 28.66 -0.78 -13.53
CA LEU A 165 28.54 -0.18 -14.86
C LEU A 165 29.69 -0.56 -15.81
N HIS A 166 30.85 -0.95 -15.29
CA HIS A 166 31.98 -1.39 -16.10
C HIS A 166 31.74 -2.76 -16.77
N GLN A 167 30.82 -3.58 -16.23
CA GLN A 167 30.52 -4.93 -16.72
C GLN A 167 29.34 -4.98 -17.70
N VAL A 168 28.73 -3.83 -18.03
CA VAL A 168 27.61 -3.78 -18.98
C VAL A 168 28.09 -3.56 -20.41
N ASP A 169 27.32 -4.05 -21.39
CA ASP A 169 27.69 -3.95 -22.80
C ASP A 169 27.51 -2.51 -23.33
N THR A 170 26.51 -1.80 -22.84
CA THR A 170 26.19 -0.44 -23.30
C THR A 170 25.54 0.35 -22.18
N ILE A 171 25.97 1.60 -22.01
CA ILE A 171 25.41 2.55 -21.05
C ILE A 171 24.67 3.63 -21.85
N VAL A 172 23.45 3.95 -21.40
CA VAL A 172 22.62 5.05 -21.89
C VAL A 172 22.50 6.08 -20.79
N VAL A 173 22.93 7.30 -21.05
CA VAL A 173 22.88 8.41 -20.09
C VAL A 173 21.66 9.26 -20.38
N MET A 174 20.81 9.48 -19.37
CA MET A 174 19.63 10.32 -19.45
C MET A 174 19.81 11.62 -18.65
N LYS A 175 19.49 12.75 -19.28
CA LYS A 175 19.50 14.08 -18.68
C LYS A 175 18.27 14.87 -19.11
N GLY A 176 17.52 15.40 -18.14
CA GLY A 176 16.36 16.26 -18.41
C GLY A 176 15.25 15.61 -19.25
N GLY A 177 15.10 14.28 -19.22
CA GLY A 177 14.13 13.56 -20.04
C GLY A 177 14.62 13.18 -21.44
N GLU A 178 15.86 13.52 -21.80
CA GLU A 178 16.48 13.20 -23.08
C GLU A 178 17.69 12.26 -22.92
N ILE A 179 18.01 11.51 -23.97
CA ILE A 179 19.22 10.68 -24.02
C ILE A 179 20.38 11.58 -24.43
N SER A 180 21.36 11.78 -23.56
CA SER A 180 22.52 12.63 -23.83
C SER A 180 23.62 11.88 -24.55
N GLU A 181 23.99 10.69 -24.05
CA GLU A 181 25.11 9.91 -24.55
C GLU A 181 24.81 8.40 -24.48
N MET A 182 25.43 7.64 -25.39
CA MET A 182 25.39 6.19 -25.41
C MET A 182 26.75 5.63 -25.84
N GLY A 183 27.20 4.57 -25.19
CA GLY A 183 28.48 3.91 -25.51
C GLY A 183 28.89 2.91 -24.45
N THR A 184 30.09 2.34 -24.59
CA THR A 184 30.70 1.51 -23.54
C THR A 184 31.24 2.39 -22.40
N PHE A 185 31.51 1.77 -21.24
CA PHE A 185 32.07 2.48 -20.09
C PHE A 185 33.35 3.27 -20.45
N LYS A 186 34.29 2.63 -21.16
CA LYS A 186 35.57 3.25 -21.56
C LYS A 186 35.38 4.39 -22.55
N GLU A 187 34.48 4.23 -23.52
CA GLU A 187 34.17 5.28 -24.51
C GLU A 187 33.56 6.53 -23.86
N LEU A 188 32.62 6.34 -22.94
CA LEU A 188 31.96 7.43 -22.24
C LEU A 188 32.90 8.13 -21.25
N LEU A 189 33.80 7.36 -20.60
CA LEU A 189 34.85 7.92 -19.74
C LEU A 189 35.80 8.82 -20.55
N ALA A 190 36.27 8.34 -21.71
CA ALA A 190 37.17 9.08 -22.59
C ALA A 190 36.56 10.36 -23.18
N LYS A 191 35.24 10.38 -23.43
CA LYS A 191 34.51 11.57 -23.91
C LYS A 191 34.46 12.71 -22.89
N LYS A 192 34.65 12.43 -21.60
CA LYS A 192 34.60 13.41 -20.50
C LYS A 192 33.32 14.27 -20.49
N GLY A 193 32.21 13.68 -20.94
CA GLY A 193 30.90 14.32 -21.03
C GLY A 193 30.04 14.13 -19.78
N GLU A 194 28.73 14.04 -19.98
CA GLU A 194 27.73 13.98 -18.91
C GLU A 194 27.89 12.74 -18.02
N PHE A 195 28.35 11.62 -18.60
CA PHE A 195 28.64 10.40 -17.86
C PHE A 195 29.75 10.58 -16.82
N ALA A 196 30.84 11.25 -17.20
CA ALA A 196 31.99 11.46 -16.33
C ALA A 196 31.63 12.37 -15.15
N ASP A 197 30.84 13.41 -15.40
CA ASP A 197 30.35 14.29 -14.34
C ASP A 197 29.37 13.58 -13.39
N PHE A 198 28.52 12.67 -13.92
CA PHE A 198 27.67 11.78 -13.13
C PHE A 198 28.50 10.83 -12.24
N LEU A 199 29.53 10.19 -12.77
CA LEU A 199 30.45 9.34 -11.99
C LEU A 199 31.12 10.13 -10.87
N VAL A 200 31.68 11.30 -11.18
CA VAL A 200 32.34 12.16 -10.19
C VAL A 200 31.37 12.59 -9.08
N GLN A 201 30.12 12.90 -9.43
CA GLN A 201 29.10 13.23 -8.43
C GLN A 201 28.78 12.04 -7.54
N HIS A 202 28.55 10.86 -8.11
CA HIS A 202 28.17 9.67 -7.35
C HIS A 202 29.29 9.16 -6.42
N ILE A 203 30.55 9.21 -6.89
CA ILE A 203 31.72 8.87 -6.08
C ILE A 203 31.96 9.90 -4.98
N ALA A 204 31.61 11.17 -5.21
CA ALA A 204 31.68 12.18 -4.16
C ALA A 204 30.58 11.98 -3.10
N GLU A 205 29.46 11.34 -3.44
CA GLU A 205 28.33 11.06 -2.55
C GLU A 205 28.56 9.77 -1.73
N THR A 206 29.11 8.73 -2.35
CA THR A 206 29.36 7.39 -1.79
C THR A 206 30.78 7.29 -1.22
N GLU A 207 30.99 6.64 -0.07
CA GLU A 207 32.33 6.45 0.48
C GLU A 207 33.19 5.62 -0.50
N GLN A 208 34.45 6.02 -0.75
CA GLN A 208 35.35 5.37 -1.72
C GLN A 208 35.59 3.87 -1.45
N GLU A 209 35.33 3.40 -0.24
CA GLU A 209 35.47 2.00 0.16
C GLU A 209 34.47 1.07 -0.55
N GLU A 210 33.32 1.58 -1.03
CA GLU A 210 32.29 0.78 -1.70
C GLU A 210 32.48 0.66 -3.23
N LEU A 211 33.50 1.32 -3.80
CA LEU A 211 33.82 1.19 -5.21
C LEU A 211 34.58 -0.11 -5.51
N ASP A 212 34.20 -0.74 -6.62
CA ASP A 212 34.92 -1.90 -7.16
C ASP A 212 36.36 -1.52 -7.56
N ASP A 213 37.30 -2.42 -7.34
CA ASP A 213 38.73 -2.14 -7.55
C ASP A 213 39.05 -1.88 -9.03
N GLU A 214 38.31 -2.52 -9.95
CA GLU A 214 38.41 -2.24 -11.39
C GLU A 214 37.99 -0.80 -11.75
N ILE A 215 36.98 -0.25 -11.07
CA ILE A 215 36.56 1.14 -11.29
C ILE A 215 37.64 2.09 -10.76
N LYS A 216 38.27 1.76 -9.62
CA LYS A 216 39.37 2.57 -9.06
C LYS A 216 40.56 2.59 -10.01
N GLU A 217 40.96 1.45 -10.57
CA GLU A 217 42.03 1.38 -11.56
C GLU A 217 41.71 2.23 -12.80
N LEU A 218 40.49 2.14 -13.35
CA LEU A 218 40.08 2.94 -14.50
C LEU A 218 40.02 4.46 -14.21
N ILE A 219 39.75 4.84 -12.96
CA ILE A 219 39.79 6.24 -12.53
C ILE A 219 41.24 6.71 -12.37
N ASP A 220 42.11 5.87 -11.80
CA ASP A 220 43.53 6.17 -11.62
C ASP A 220 44.27 6.30 -12.96
N GLU A 221 43.79 5.64 -14.02
CA GLU A 221 44.29 5.83 -15.39
C GLU A 221 43.96 7.22 -15.98
N ASP A 222 42.89 7.91 -15.52
CA ASP A 222 42.52 9.25 -15.97
C ASP A 222 42.79 10.33 -14.91
N GLU A 223 44.03 10.85 -14.94
CA GLU A 223 44.51 11.93 -14.07
C GLU A 223 43.56 13.14 -13.98
N ALA A 224 42.86 13.50 -15.07
CA ALA A 224 41.95 14.65 -15.04
C ALA A 224 40.67 14.36 -14.27
N LEU A 225 40.18 13.11 -14.34
CA LEU A 225 38.99 12.66 -13.61
C LEU A 225 39.31 12.52 -12.12
N LYS A 226 40.48 11.94 -11.80
CA LYS A 226 41.00 11.84 -10.44
C LYS A 226 41.10 13.20 -9.76
N GLN A 227 41.70 14.19 -10.43
CA GLN A 227 41.76 15.57 -9.91
C GLN A 227 40.38 16.20 -9.71
N LYS A 228 39.41 15.95 -10.61
CA LYS A 228 38.02 16.42 -10.42
C LYS A 228 37.37 15.79 -9.18
N ILE A 229 37.57 14.50 -8.94
CA ILE A 229 37.04 13.76 -7.78
C ILE A 229 37.67 14.29 -6.48
N GLU A 230 38.99 14.39 -6.42
CA GLU A 230 39.73 14.92 -5.25
C GLU A 230 39.32 16.37 -4.94
N ARG A 231 39.09 17.20 -5.96
CA ARG A 231 38.62 18.57 -5.80
C ARG A 231 37.19 18.63 -5.23
N LYS A 232 36.28 17.74 -5.64
CA LYS A 232 34.94 17.69 -5.05
C LYS A 232 34.94 17.15 -3.62
N LEU A 233 35.73 16.10 -3.35
CA LEU A 233 35.87 15.52 -2.02
C LEU A 233 36.44 16.53 -1.01
N SER A 234 37.45 17.32 -1.40
CA SER A 234 38.00 18.37 -0.54
C SER A 234 37.00 19.49 -0.22
N ILE A 235 36.14 19.88 -1.18
CA ILE A 235 35.04 20.84 -0.94
C ILE A 235 34.02 20.27 0.05
N ARG A 236 33.69 18.98 -0.05
CA ARG A 236 32.77 18.31 0.89
C ARG A 236 33.36 18.22 2.29
N ASN A 237 34.59 17.76 2.43
CA ASN A 237 35.28 17.67 3.73
C ASN A 237 35.43 19.04 4.41
N ALA A 238 35.61 20.11 3.62
CA ALA A 238 35.63 21.49 4.12
C ALA A 238 34.24 22.01 4.54
N SER A 239 33.15 21.46 4.02
CA SER A 239 31.78 21.82 4.41
C SER A 239 31.24 20.96 5.56
N ASP A 240 31.68 19.72 5.68
CA ASP A 240 31.40 18.87 6.85
C ASP A 240 32.21 19.27 8.11
N SER A 241 33.40 19.86 7.94
CA SER A 241 34.19 20.42 9.06
C SER A 241 33.58 21.67 9.70
N VAL A 242 32.61 22.33 9.05
CA VAL A 242 31.81 23.42 9.64
C VAL A 242 30.61 22.90 10.44
N LYS A 243 30.19 21.64 10.21
CA LYS A 243 29.09 20.99 10.95
C LYS A 243 29.55 20.13 12.13
N SER A 244 30.85 19.94 12.34
CA SER A 244 31.39 19.01 13.35
C SER A 244 31.38 19.51 14.79
N ASN A 245 30.67 20.60 15.12
CA ASN A 245 30.52 21.07 16.52
C ASN A 245 29.22 20.62 17.20
N SER A 246 28.40 19.76 16.58
CA SER A 246 27.21 19.20 17.22
C SER A 246 26.95 17.75 16.84
N SER A 247 27.67 16.82 17.47
CA SER A 247 27.16 15.48 17.83
C SER A 247 28.28 14.60 18.41
N GLN A 248 28.64 14.86 19.66
CA GLN A 248 29.34 13.84 20.45
C GLN A 248 28.35 12.74 20.86
N ASN A 249 28.79 11.50 20.72
CA ASN A 249 28.29 10.28 21.36
C ASN A 249 26.84 9.86 21.07
N ARG A 250 26.68 9.02 20.03
CA ARG A 250 25.78 7.87 20.14
C ARG A 250 26.57 6.59 19.88
N ARG A 251 26.84 5.86 20.95
CA ARG A 251 27.27 4.45 20.91
C ARG A 251 26.25 3.68 20.06
N ARG A 252 26.75 2.95 19.05
CA ARG A 252 26.00 1.91 18.35
C ARG A 252 25.82 0.75 19.34
N ASP A 253 24.72 0.77 20.09
CA ASP A 253 24.17 -0.48 20.65
C ASP A 253 23.47 -1.20 19.51
N SER A 254 24.08 -2.29 19.06
CA SER A 254 23.44 -3.24 18.15
C SER A 254 22.36 -3.98 18.93
N VAL A 255 21.14 -3.46 18.90
CA VAL A 255 19.96 -4.20 19.35
C VAL A 255 19.79 -5.36 18.38
N LYS A 256 20.24 -6.55 18.79
CA LYS A 256 19.82 -7.81 18.17
C LYS A 256 18.30 -7.87 18.27
N PHE A 257 17.63 -7.82 17.13
CA PHE A 257 16.23 -8.23 17.05
C PHE A 257 16.21 -9.75 17.24
N ASP A 258 16.09 -10.19 18.49
CA ASP A 258 15.75 -11.58 18.77
C ASP A 258 14.35 -11.82 18.23
N ALA A 259 14.26 -12.58 17.14
CA ALA A 259 13.01 -13.06 16.60
C ALA A 259 12.29 -13.86 17.70
N ILE A 260 11.16 -13.36 18.15
CA ILE A 260 10.29 -14.07 19.09
C ILE A 260 9.87 -15.37 18.40
N PRO A 261 10.14 -16.56 18.98
CA PRO A 261 9.75 -17.81 18.38
C PRO A 261 8.23 -17.96 18.49
N VAL A 262 7.50 -17.54 17.46
CA VAL A 262 6.07 -17.80 17.33
C VAL A 262 5.92 -19.25 16.89
N LYS A 263 5.64 -20.13 17.87
CA LYS A 263 5.27 -21.52 17.62
C LYS A 263 3.86 -21.58 17.02
N GLY A 264 3.79 -21.84 15.72
CA GLY A 264 2.55 -22.20 15.04
C GLY A 264 2.71 -22.11 13.54
N LYS A 265 2.09 -23.02 12.79
CA LYS A 265 1.85 -22.84 11.34
C LYS A 265 0.81 -21.74 11.17
N ASP A 266 1.18 -20.50 11.50
CA ASP A 266 0.21 -19.44 11.77
C ASP A 266 0.00 -18.57 10.55
N LYS A 267 -1.19 -18.72 9.97
CA LYS A 267 -1.76 -17.76 9.03
C LYS A 267 -1.78 -16.39 9.69
N LEU A 268 -1.04 -15.42 9.15
CA LEU A 268 -1.00 -14.06 9.69
C LEU A 268 -2.36 -13.36 9.54
N ILE A 269 -3.08 -13.69 8.46
CA ILE A 269 -4.39 -13.11 8.20
C ILE A 269 -5.45 -14.04 8.74
N GLN A 270 -6.11 -13.59 9.80
CA GLN A 270 -7.26 -14.30 10.34
C GLN A 270 -8.44 -14.18 9.38
N ALA A 271 -9.05 -15.31 9.00
CA ALA A 271 -10.30 -15.30 8.25
C ALA A 271 -11.41 -14.70 9.12
N GLU A 272 -12.25 -13.84 8.54
CA GLU A 272 -13.37 -13.23 9.26
C GLU A 272 -14.35 -14.33 9.69
N LYS A 273 -14.54 -14.49 11.00
CA LYS A 273 -15.57 -15.37 11.54
C LYS A 273 -16.87 -14.59 11.59
N MET A 274 -17.84 -15.02 10.79
CA MET A 274 -19.20 -14.49 10.88
C MET A 274 -19.89 -15.18 12.07
N GLU A 275 -20.26 -14.40 13.09
CA GLU A 275 -21.06 -14.90 14.20
C GLU A 275 -22.41 -15.40 13.65
N THR A 276 -22.74 -16.67 13.90
CA THR A 276 -24.00 -17.28 13.46
C THR A 276 -24.95 -17.35 14.65
N GLY A 277 -26.16 -16.78 14.50
CA GLY A 277 -27.18 -16.80 15.56
C GLY A 277 -27.98 -15.49 15.69
N LYS A 278 -28.75 -15.38 16.77
CA LYS A 278 -29.53 -14.17 17.09
C LYS A 278 -28.62 -13.06 17.62
N VAL A 279 -28.90 -11.81 17.24
CA VAL A 279 -28.17 -10.64 17.71
C VAL A 279 -28.32 -10.50 19.23
N LYS A 280 -27.19 -10.31 19.93
CA LYS A 280 -27.17 -10.12 21.39
C LYS A 280 -27.90 -8.82 21.76
N LEU A 281 -28.74 -8.85 22.80
CA LEU A 281 -29.51 -7.68 23.25
C LEU A 281 -28.61 -6.48 23.64
N GLY A 282 -27.37 -6.74 24.06
CA GLY A 282 -26.37 -5.72 24.30
C GLY A 282 -26.06 -4.83 23.08
N VAL A 283 -26.20 -5.35 21.85
CA VAL A 283 -25.99 -4.56 20.63
C VAL A 283 -27.08 -3.50 20.46
N TYR A 284 -28.34 -3.87 20.74
CA TYR A 284 -29.47 -2.93 20.71
C TYR A 284 -29.35 -1.87 21.81
N LEU A 285 -28.96 -2.27 23.03
CA LEU A 285 -28.72 -1.34 24.14
C LEU A 285 -27.57 -0.37 23.82
N HIS A 286 -26.49 -0.84 23.19
CA HIS A 286 -25.39 0.02 22.78
C HIS A 286 -25.85 1.06 21.75
N TYR A 287 -26.62 0.65 20.74
CA TYR A 287 -27.20 1.59 19.76
C TYR A 287 -28.12 2.62 20.41
N LEU A 288 -29.00 2.20 21.33
CA LEU A 288 -29.88 3.10 22.08
C LEU A 288 -29.07 4.07 22.98
N SER A 289 -27.98 3.61 23.57
CA SER A 289 -27.06 4.46 24.31
C SER A 289 -26.33 5.47 23.41
N SER A 290 -26.04 5.13 22.14
CA SER A 290 -25.45 6.06 21.17
C SER A 290 -26.42 7.16 20.71
N ILE A 291 -27.72 6.86 20.62
CA ILE A 291 -28.78 7.87 20.41
C ILE A 291 -28.86 8.84 21.60
N GLY A 292 -28.60 8.31 22.80
CA GLY A 292 -28.76 8.99 24.08
C GLY A 292 -30.13 8.69 24.69
N TRP A 293 -30.13 8.42 26.00
CA TRP A 293 -31.31 7.95 26.72
C TRP A 293 -32.53 8.86 26.61
N PHE A 294 -32.33 10.18 26.59
CA PHE A 294 -33.42 11.15 26.48
C PHE A 294 -34.14 11.08 25.13
N LEU A 295 -33.41 11.13 24.00
CA LEU A 295 -33.99 11.09 22.65
C LEU A 295 -34.58 9.71 22.34
N GLY A 296 -33.91 8.63 22.79
CA GLY A 296 -34.41 7.28 22.65
C GLY A 296 -35.72 7.06 23.40
N LEU A 297 -35.77 7.47 24.67
CA LEU A 297 -36.98 7.36 25.49
C LEU A 297 -38.10 8.26 24.96
N ALA A 298 -37.79 9.50 24.56
CA ALA A 298 -38.78 10.41 23.96
C ALA A 298 -39.42 9.80 22.70
N THR A 299 -38.61 9.17 21.84
CA THR A 299 -39.13 8.50 20.64
C THR A 299 -40.09 7.37 21.01
N ILE A 300 -39.73 6.52 21.98
CA ILE A 300 -40.60 5.42 22.46
C ILE A 300 -41.89 5.99 23.05
N VAL A 301 -41.80 7.03 23.89
CA VAL A 301 -42.97 7.66 24.53
C VAL A 301 -43.92 8.26 23.49
N PHE A 302 -43.41 9.00 22.49
CA PHE A 302 -44.26 9.56 21.45
C PHE A 302 -44.88 8.49 20.54
N LEU A 303 -44.19 7.39 20.28
CA LEU A 303 -44.76 6.24 19.55
C LEU A 303 -45.84 5.50 20.35
N VAL A 304 -45.67 5.36 21.67
CA VAL A 304 -46.72 4.79 22.52
C VAL A 304 -47.91 5.74 22.59
N LEU A 305 -47.66 7.04 22.72
CA LEU A 305 -48.70 8.06 22.77
C LEU A 305 -49.56 8.06 21.50
N THR A 306 -48.97 7.92 20.32
CA THR A 306 -49.74 7.83 19.06
C THR A 306 -50.67 6.61 19.05
N GLN A 307 -50.21 5.47 19.55
CA GLN A 307 -51.03 4.26 19.63
C GLN A 307 -52.16 4.40 20.66
N VAL A 308 -51.88 4.99 21.81
CA VAL A 308 -52.90 5.24 22.85
C VAL A 308 -53.95 6.22 22.35
N VAL A 309 -53.55 7.33 21.72
CA VAL A 309 -54.50 8.32 21.16
C VAL A 309 -55.30 7.72 20.01
N SER A 310 -54.69 6.87 19.17
CA SER A 310 -55.41 6.15 18.11
C SER A 310 -56.47 5.20 18.69
N ALA A 311 -56.13 4.44 19.74
CA ALA A 311 -57.08 3.58 20.44
C ALA A 311 -58.23 4.41 21.04
N ILE A 312 -57.92 5.50 21.75
CA ILE A 312 -58.94 6.39 22.34
C ILE A 312 -59.84 6.98 21.24
N SER A 313 -59.25 7.46 20.14
CA SER A 313 -59.99 8.01 18.99
C SER A 313 -60.97 6.99 18.39
N SER A 314 -60.56 5.71 18.27
CA SER A 314 -61.43 4.63 17.79
C SER A 314 -62.58 4.34 18.76
N THR A 315 -62.31 4.33 20.07
CA THR A 315 -63.37 4.15 21.09
C THR A 315 -64.32 5.34 21.16
N TRP A 316 -63.82 6.56 20.92
CA TRP A 316 -64.62 7.77 20.86
C TRP A 316 -65.58 7.75 19.67
N LEU A 317 -65.10 7.31 18.50
CA LEU A 317 -65.94 7.11 17.32
C LEU A 317 -67.02 6.06 17.59
N SER A 318 -66.67 4.94 18.24
CA SER A 318 -67.64 3.92 18.65
C SER A 318 -68.71 4.50 19.58
N LYS A 319 -68.31 5.33 20.55
CA LYS A 319 -69.25 5.99 21.47
C LYS A 319 -70.19 6.94 20.74
N TRP A 320 -69.67 7.74 19.81
CA TRP A 320 -70.47 8.63 18.97
C TRP A 320 -71.50 7.85 18.13
N THR A 321 -71.10 6.75 17.49
CA THR A 321 -72.02 5.92 16.71
C THR A 321 -73.08 5.20 17.54
N SER A 322 -72.81 4.93 18.83
CA SER A 322 -73.75 4.26 19.75
C SER A 322 -74.71 5.21 20.48
N ASP A 323 -74.52 6.52 20.37
CA ASP A 323 -75.33 7.51 21.08
C ASP A 323 -76.69 7.71 20.39
N THR A 324 -77.72 7.01 20.86
CA THR A 324 -79.12 7.13 20.40
C THR A 324 -79.72 8.54 20.58
N SER A 325 -79.06 9.42 21.34
CA SER A 325 -79.50 10.79 21.60
C SER A 325 -78.87 11.82 20.66
N ALA A 326 -78.00 11.38 19.74
CA ALA A 326 -77.35 12.20 18.72
C ALA A 326 -78.18 12.36 17.43
N ALA A 327 -79.23 11.55 17.24
CA ALA A 327 -80.14 11.64 16.10
C ALA A 327 -81.60 11.59 16.57
N VAL A 328 -82.38 12.62 16.25
CA VAL A 328 -83.83 12.64 16.49
C VAL A 328 -84.49 12.55 15.11
N ASN A 329 -85.33 11.52 14.89
CA ASN A 329 -86.03 11.28 13.62
C ASN A 329 -85.11 11.20 12.38
N GLY A 330 -83.91 10.63 12.52
CA GLY A 330 -82.96 10.48 11.41
C GLY A 330 -82.17 11.75 11.05
N VAL A 331 -82.45 12.89 11.71
CA VAL A 331 -81.68 14.13 11.58
C VAL A 331 -80.72 14.24 12.76
N GLN A 332 -79.42 14.37 12.49
CA GLN A 332 -78.42 14.55 13.54
C GLN A 332 -78.57 15.92 14.21
N VAL A 333 -78.55 15.94 15.55
CA VAL A 333 -78.57 17.18 16.32
C VAL A 333 -77.26 17.91 16.11
N VAL A 334 -77.34 19.11 15.51
CA VAL A 334 -76.17 19.89 15.05
C VAL A 334 -75.16 20.13 16.17
N ASP A 335 -75.62 20.48 17.38
CA ASP A 335 -74.74 20.81 18.51
C ASP A 335 -73.96 19.60 19.03
N LYS A 336 -74.62 18.44 19.16
CA LYS A 336 -73.96 17.20 19.61
C LYS A 336 -73.00 16.66 18.55
N ARG A 337 -73.38 16.74 17.27
CA ARG A 337 -72.51 16.36 16.15
C ARG A 337 -71.24 17.22 16.14
N ASN A 338 -71.40 18.53 16.25
CA ASN A 338 -70.26 19.45 16.27
C ASN A 338 -69.33 19.16 17.46
N TYR A 339 -69.88 18.88 18.65
CA TYR A 339 -69.09 18.45 19.82
C TYR A 339 -68.26 17.17 19.57
N TYR A 340 -68.87 16.11 19.03
CA TYR A 340 -68.15 14.86 18.74
C TYR A 340 -67.06 15.05 17.68
N ILE A 341 -67.34 15.86 16.64
CA ILE A 341 -66.39 16.19 15.58
C ILE A 341 -65.23 17.05 16.11
N GLU A 342 -65.49 18.04 16.96
CA GLU A 342 -64.46 18.90 17.56
C GLU A 342 -63.49 18.10 18.43
N VAL A 343 -64.00 17.20 19.29
CA VAL A 343 -63.16 16.32 20.12
C VAL A 343 -62.36 15.34 19.26
N TYR A 344 -62.99 14.77 18.22
CA TYR A 344 -62.32 13.86 17.30
C TYR A 344 -61.20 14.57 16.50
N ALA A 345 -61.45 15.80 16.03
CA ALA A 345 -60.45 16.63 15.40
C ALA A 345 -59.28 16.95 16.35
N GLY A 346 -59.58 17.20 17.63
CA GLY A 346 -58.56 17.35 18.68
C GLY A 346 -57.62 16.16 18.80
N PHE A 347 -58.16 14.92 18.82
CA PHE A 347 -57.33 13.71 18.81
C PHE A 347 -56.47 13.57 17.54
N GLY A 348 -57.01 13.98 16.39
CA GLY A 348 -56.27 14.04 15.13
C GLY A 348 -55.06 14.98 15.22
N VAL A 349 -55.25 16.19 15.74
CA VAL A 349 -54.18 17.18 15.94
C VAL A 349 -53.10 16.65 16.89
N VAL A 350 -53.49 16.06 18.03
CA VAL A 350 -52.54 15.48 18.99
C VAL A 350 -51.74 14.33 18.35
N THR A 351 -52.40 13.50 17.55
CA THR A 351 -51.73 12.39 16.83
C THR A 351 -50.69 12.93 15.84
N VAL A 352 -51.05 13.93 15.03
CA VAL A 352 -50.14 14.55 14.06
C VAL A 352 -48.94 15.16 14.75
N ILE A 353 -49.16 15.94 15.82
CA ILE A 353 -48.07 16.55 16.60
C ILE A 353 -47.15 15.46 17.19
N SER A 354 -47.72 14.41 17.78
CA SER A 354 -46.94 13.32 18.38
C SER A 354 -46.11 12.54 17.34
N VAL A 355 -46.66 12.30 16.14
CA VAL A 355 -45.94 11.65 15.04
C VAL A 355 -44.77 12.53 14.56
N VAL A 356 -45.01 13.83 14.39
CA VAL A 356 -43.97 14.78 13.98
C VAL A 356 -42.84 14.85 15.01
N LEU A 357 -43.18 14.95 16.30
CA LEU A 357 -42.19 14.96 17.39
C LEU A 357 -41.41 13.65 17.47
N ALA A 358 -42.07 12.49 17.31
CA ALA A 358 -41.40 11.19 17.24
C ALA A 358 -40.42 11.13 16.05
N SER A 359 -40.83 11.65 14.91
CA SER A 359 -40.03 11.64 13.68
C SER A 359 -38.78 12.52 13.82
N PHE A 360 -38.91 13.71 14.40
CA PHE A 360 -37.76 14.57 14.72
C PHE A 360 -36.85 13.94 15.77
N ALA A 361 -37.40 13.38 16.85
CA ALA A 361 -36.63 12.73 17.89
C ALA A 361 -35.81 11.55 17.33
N LEU A 362 -36.40 10.74 16.46
CA LEU A 362 -35.73 9.64 15.79
C LEU A 362 -34.68 10.11 14.78
N ALA A 363 -34.97 11.16 13.99
CA ALA A 363 -34.03 11.72 13.02
C ALA A 363 -32.79 12.32 13.70
N PHE A 364 -32.97 13.19 14.69
CA PHE A 364 -31.83 13.74 15.45
C PHE A 364 -31.10 12.66 16.26
N GLY A 365 -31.85 11.70 16.82
CA GLY A 365 -31.29 10.57 17.54
C GLY A 365 -30.39 9.69 16.66
N SER A 366 -30.84 9.33 15.47
CA SER A 366 -30.08 8.52 14.51
C SER A 366 -28.87 9.26 13.96
N LEU A 367 -28.97 10.57 13.68
CA LEU A 367 -27.82 11.40 13.30
C LEU A 367 -26.75 11.44 14.41
N ARG A 368 -27.18 11.64 15.66
CA ARG A 368 -26.27 11.60 16.81
C ARG A 368 -25.63 10.23 16.97
N ALA A 369 -26.41 9.15 16.87
CA ALA A 369 -25.89 7.79 16.97
C ALA A 369 -24.87 7.48 15.88
N SER A 370 -25.14 7.88 14.63
CA SER A 370 -24.20 7.72 13.52
C SER A 370 -22.87 8.42 13.81
N ARG A 371 -22.93 9.68 14.26
CA ARG A 371 -21.73 10.45 14.61
C ARG A 371 -20.95 9.81 15.75
N VAL A 372 -21.61 9.44 16.84
CA VAL A 372 -20.96 8.85 18.01
C VAL A 372 -20.34 7.49 17.67
N LEU A 373 -21.03 6.64 16.90
CA LEU A 373 -20.52 5.34 16.49
C LEU A 373 -19.31 5.49 15.54
N HIS A 374 -19.38 6.41 14.59
CA HIS A 374 -18.28 6.67 13.66
C HIS A 374 -17.05 7.26 14.36
N GLU A 375 -17.23 8.28 15.22
CA GLU A 375 -16.14 8.87 16.01
C GLU A 375 -15.51 7.83 16.96
N SER A 376 -16.33 7.00 17.61
CA SER A 376 -15.84 5.93 18.47
C SER A 376 -15.04 4.87 17.70
N MET A 377 -15.57 4.42 16.54
CA MET A 377 -14.88 3.47 15.69
C MET A 377 -13.55 4.02 15.17
N LEU A 378 -13.54 5.27 14.69
CA LEU A 378 -12.32 5.95 14.23
C LEU A 378 -11.29 6.08 15.35
N ALA A 379 -11.71 6.55 16.53
CA ALA A 379 -10.82 6.68 17.68
C ALA A 379 -10.23 5.33 18.14
N ASN A 380 -11.03 4.26 18.09
CA ASN A 380 -10.57 2.92 18.45
C ASN A 380 -9.56 2.37 17.43
N ILE A 381 -9.80 2.57 16.13
CA ILE A 381 -8.88 2.13 15.08
C ILE A 381 -7.56 2.91 15.14
N LEU A 382 -7.61 4.23 15.32
CA LEU A 382 -6.40 5.05 15.46
C LEU A 382 -5.58 4.71 16.71
N ARG A 383 -6.20 4.15 17.74
CA ARG A 383 -5.53 3.69 18.97
C ARG A 383 -5.13 2.21 18.92
N ALA A 384 -5.48 1.48 17.87
CA ALA A 384 -5.12 0.09 17.73
C ALA A 384 -3.60 -0.06 17.50
N PRO A 385 -2.95 -1.10 18.03
CA PRO A 385 -1.55 -1.36 17.77
C PRO A 385 -1.31 -1.71 16.31
N MET A 386 -0.08 -1.49 15.80
CA MET A 386 0.28 -1.83 14.42
C MET A 386 0.01 -3.30 14.06
N SER A 387 0.16 -4.23 15.01
CA SER A 387 -0.17 -5.64 14.81
C SER A 387 -1.62 -5.91 14.40
N PHE A 388 -2.57 -5.04 14.78
CA PHE A 388 -3.96 -5.13 14.31
C PHE A 388 -4.06 -4.85 12.81
N PHE A 389 -3.31 -3.87 12.31
CA PHE A 389 -3.26 -3.50 10.90
C PHE A 389 -2.53 -4.55 10.05
N ASP A 390 -1.52 -5.21 10.61
CA ASP A 390 -0.76 -6.26 9.91
C ASP A 390 -1.59 -7.54 9.71
N THR A 391 -2.48 -7.84 10.66
CA THR A 391 -3.32 -9.05 10.66
C THR A 391 -4.69 -8.84 10.01
N THR A 392 -5.16 -7.59 9.95
CA THR A 392 -6.50 -7.24 9.43
C THR A 392 -6.38 -6.62 8.03
N PRO A 393 -6.93 -7.24 6.98
CA PRO A 393 -6.86 -6.71 5.62
C PRO A 393 -7.48 -5.31 5.51
N THR A 394 -6.82 -4.42 4.76
CA THR A 394 -7.26 -3.03 4.55
C THR A 394 -8.67 -2.95 3.99
N GLY A 395 -9.02 -3.84 3.06
CA GLY A 395 -10.36 -3.92 2.49
C GLY A 395 -11.47 -4.15 3.53
N ARG A 396 -11.18 -4.82 4.66
CA ARG A 396 -12.16 -5.00 5.74
C ARG A 396 -12.43 -3.71 6.48
N MET A 397 -11.38 -2.96 6.82
CA MET A 397 -11.53 -1.66 7.46
C MET A 397 -12.29 -0.69 6.55
N VAL A 398 -11.93 -0.65 5.26
CA VAL A 398 -12.63 0.18 4.27
C VAL A 398 -14.11 -0.21 4.14
N ASN A 399 -14.45 -1.50 4.09
CA ASN A 399 -15.85 -1.94 4.03
C ASN A 399 -16.67 -1.54 5.27
N ARG A 400 -16.03 -1.38 6.44
CA ARG A 400 -16.70 -0.93 7.67
C ARG A 400 -16.88 0.59 7.73
N PHE A 401 -16.02 1.37 7.06
CA PHE A 401 -16.12 2.83 6.96
C PHE A 401 -16.91 3.33 5.75
N GLY A 402 -16.92 2.56 4.65
CA GLY A 402 -17.55 2.94 3.39
C GLY A 402 -19.05 2.65 3.33
N LYS A 403 -19.62 2.01 4.34
CA LYS A 403 -21.07 1.81 4.54
C LYS A 403 -21.52 2.68 5.69
#